data_AF-A0A661DWE5-F1
#
_entry.id   AF-A0A661DWE5-F1
#
_cell.length_a   1.000
_cell.length_b   1.000
_cell.length_c   1.000
_cell.angle_alpha   90.00
_cell.angle_beta   90.00
_cell.angle_gamma   90.00
#
_symmetry.space_group_name_H-M   'P 1'
#
loop_
_entity.id
_entity.type
_entity.pdbx_description
1 polymer ?
#
loop_
_entity_poly.entity_id
_entity_poly.type
_entity_poly.pdbx_seq_one_letter_code
_entity_poly.pdbx_strand_id
1 'polypeptide(L)'
;MSSAIQAIPLLNLAIAFIPAFIGILILIKWSLNSTNAIYAISRMLVQLLLIGYFLSYLFNSDNSLIVLAVLMVMVFASSWIALGTIAKQRQSLFKQALISIVIGAGLTLLLVTQAVLELKPWYLPQYMIPLAGMLFANSM
;
A
#
# COMPACT_ATOMS: atom_id res chain seq x y z
N MET A 1 -10.81 -16.07 19.59
CA MET A 1 -9.66 -15.36 20.19
C MET A 1 -9.67 -13.96 19.61
N SER A 2 -10.15 -13.01 20.40
CA SER A 2 -10.39 -11.62 19.99
C SER A 2 -9.04 -10.93 19.84
N SER A 3 -8.46 -10.96 18.64
CA SER A 3 -7.31 -10.12 18.28
C SER A 3 -7.82 -8.69 18.15
N ALA A 4 -8.16 -8.07 19.28
CA ALA A 4 -8.39 -6.65 19.37
C ALA A 4 -7.13 -5.98 18.83
N ILE A 5 -7.30 -5.18 17.78
CA ILE A 5 -6.26 -4.34 17.20
C ILE A 5 -5.58 -3.63 18.36
N GLN A 6 -4.35 -4.03 18.69
CA GLN A 6 -3.64 -3.47 19.82
C GLN A 6 -3.30 -2.03 19.43
N ALA A 7 -4.08 -1.08 19.95
CA ALA A 7 -3.89 0.33 19.66
C ALA A 7 -2.49 0.73 20.14
N ILE A 8 -1.59 0.99 19.18
CA ILE A 8 -0.24 1.42 19.49
C ILE A 8 -0.34 2.80 20.14
N PRO A 9 0.18 2.99 21.37
CA PRO A 9 0.16 4.29 22.02
C PRO A 9 0.82 5.35 21.12
N LEU A 10 0.25 6.56 21.06
CA LEU A 10 0.81 7.64 20.23
C LEU A 10 2.29 7.89 20.53
N LEU A 11 2.70 7.74 21.79
CA LEU A 11 4.09 7.90 22.21
C LEU A 11 5.02 6.85 21.58
N ASN A 12 4.56 5.60 21.46
CA ASN A 12 5.34 4.53 20.84
C ASN A 12 5.41 4.74 19.31
N LEU A 13 4.32 5.23 18.71
CA LEU A 13 4.31 5.58 17.29
C LEU A 13 5.25 6.75 16.98
N ALA A 14 5.41 7.70 17.91
CA ALA A 14 6.33 8.82 17.75
C ALA A 14 7.80 8.38 17.59
N ILE A 15 8.19 7.21 18.14
CA ILE A 15 9.54 6.64 17.98
C ILE A 15 9.84 6.34 16.50
N ALA A 16 8.83 5.97 15.70
CA ALA A 16 8.99 5.73 14.27
C ALA A 16 9.40 6.99 13.48
N PHE A 17 9.24 8.19 14.04
CA PHE A 17 9.68 9.43 13.42
C PHE A 17 11.17 9.75 13.64
N ILE A 18 11.87 9.03 14.52
CA ILE A 18 13.30 9.29 14.81
C ILE A 18 14.16 9.29 13.53
N PRO A 19 14.08 8.28 12.62
CA PRO A 19 14.83 8.30 11.38
C PRO A 19 14.48 9.49 10.46
N ALA A 20 13.20 9.90 10.44
CA ALA A 20 12.76 11.06 9.66
C ALA A 20 13.37 12.35 10.20
N PHE A 21 13.39 12.54 11.53
CA PHE A 21 14.06 13.67 12.17
C PHE A 21 15.56 13.69 11.88
N ILE A 22 16.24 12.54 11.95
CA ILE A 22 17.65 12.43 11.58
C ILE A 22 17.87 12.88 10.13
N GLY A 23 17.03 12.43 9.20
CA GLY A 23 17.07 12.85 7.80
C GLY A 23 16.92 14.37 7.61
N ILE A 24 15.98 15.00 8.33
CA ILE A 24 15.80 16.46 8.30
C ILE A 24 17.04 17.18 8.85
N LEU A 25 17.62 16.71 9.95
CA LEU A 25 18.82 17.32 10.54
C LEU A 25 20.01 17.26 9.58
N ILE A 26 20.19 16.15 8.86
CA ILE A 26 21.22 16.02 7.82
C ILE A 26 20.99 17.02 6.69
N LEU A 27 19.74 17.15 6.21
CA LEU A 27 19.38 18.10 5.15
C LEU A 27 19.63 19.56 5.55
N ILE A 28 19.31 19.92 6.80
CA ILE A 28 19.60 21.26 7.35
C ILE A 28 21.11 21.48 7.41
N LYS A 29 21.86 20.50 7.91
CA LYS A 29 23.32 20.59 8.05
C LYS A 29 24.02 20.74 6.69
N TRP A 30 23.48 20.14 5.63
CA TRP A 30 24.04 20.20 4.28
C TRP A 30 23.46 21.35 3.43
N SER A 31 22.72 22.28 4.05
CA SER A 31 22.13 23.46 3.39
C SER A 31 21.24 23.14 2.18
N LEU A 32 20.62 21.96 2.16
CA LEU A 32 19.59 21.62 1.19
C LEU A 32 18.23 22.18 1.64
N ASN A 33 17.30 22.34 0.69
CA ASN A 33 15.97 22.94 0.90
C ASN A 33 15.13 22.22 1.98
N SER A 34 15.40 22.49 3.25
CA SER A 34 14.75 21.88 4.42
C SER A 34 13.24 22.14 4.46
N THR A 35 12.79 23.30 3.98
CA THR A 35 11.37 23.65 3.86
C THR A 35 10.61 22.65 2.99
N ASN A 36 11.23 22.16 1.90
CA ASN A 36 10.61 21.16 1.03
C ASN A 36 10.53 19.79 1.71
N ALA A 37 11.52 19.44 2.54
CA ALA A 37 11.52 18.20 3.29
C ALA A 37 10.39 18.17 4.33
N ILE A 38 10.21 19.26 5.07
CA ILE A 38 9.12 19.41 6.04
C ILE A 38 7.76 19.31 5.32
N TYR A 39 7.59 20.05 4.22
CA TYR A 39 6.36 19.99 3.43
C TYR A 39 6.06 18.58 2.88
N ALA A 40 7.08 17.90 2.35
CA ALA A 40 6.93 16.54 1.82
C ALA A 40 6.53 15.54 2.92
N ILE A 41 7.16 15.61 4.09
CA ILE A 41 6.84 14.76 5.24
C ILE A 41 5.42 15.03 5.74
N SER A 42 5.03 16.31 5.88
CA SER A 42 3.66 16.67 6.28
C SER A 42 2.63 16.14 5.28
N ARG A 43 2.86 16.29 3.96
CA ARG A 43 1.98 15.75 2.93
C ARG A 43 1.87 14.22 3.00
N MET A 44 3.00 13.53 3.17
CA MET A 44 3.02 12.07 3.26
C MET A 44 2.29 11.57 4.52
N LEU A 45 2.48 12.26 5.65
CA LEU A 45 1.81 11.94 6.92
C LEU A 45 0.30 12.09 6.77
N VAL A 46 -0.19 13.22 6.25
CA VAL A 46 -1.62 13.43 6.00
C VAL A 46 -2.17 12.36 5.06
N GLN A 47 -1.46 12.05 3.98
CA GLN A 47 -1.87 11.01 3.03
C GLN A 47 -2.00 9.64 3.69
N LEU A 48 -1.01 9.22 4.49
CA LEU A 48 -1.03 7.93 5.17
C LEU A 48 -2.11 7.86 6.25
N LEU A 49 -2.37 8.93 6.99
CA LEU A 49 -3.48 8.98 7.94
C LEU A 49 -4.84 8.87 7.26
N LEU A 50 -5.05 9.55 6.13
CA LEU A 50 -6.28 9.47 5.36
C LEU A 50 -6.50 8.06 4.82
N ILE A 51 -5.47 7.44 4.25
CA ILE A 51 -5.54 6.04 3.77
C ILE A 51 -5.78 5.10 4.95
N GLY A 52 -5.13 5.31 6.09
CA GLY A 52 -5.33 4.52 7.30
C GLY A 52 -6.77 4.58 7.83
N TYR A 53 -7.38 5.76 7.82
CA TYR A 53 -8.80 5.94 8.16
C TYR A 53 -9.71 5.17 7.20
N PHE A 54 -9.46 5.28 5.89
CA PHE A 54 -10.21 4.54 4.87
C PHE A 54 -10.06 3.02 5.02
N LEU A 55 -8.84 2.55 5.31
CA LEU A 55 -8.57 1.12 5.56
C LEU A 55 -9.27 0.62 6.83
N SER A 56 -9.32 1.43 7.89
CA SER A 56 -10.06 1.07 9.11
C SER A 56 -11.56 0.83 8.80
N TYR A 57 -12.17 1.67 7.97
CA TYR A 57 -13.54 1.46 7.50
C TYR A 57 -13.69 0.16 6.68
N LEU A 58 -12.75 -0.09 5.76
CA LEU A 58 -12.70 -1.32 4.97
C LEU A 58 -12.56 -2.58 5.81
N PHE A 59 -11.74 -2.54 6.86
CA PHE A 59 -11.49 -3.71 7.72
C PHE A 59 -12.67 -4.08 8.60
N ASN A 60 -13.52 -3.10 8.94
CA ASN A 60 -14.79 -3.35 9.64
C ASN A 60 -15.92 -3.83 8.70
N SER A 61 -15.70 -3.81 7.38
CA SER A 61 -16.68 -4.32 6.42
C SER A 61 -16.46 -5.81 6.15
N ASP A 62 -17.37 -6.66 6.62
CA ASP A 62 -17.36 -8.12 6.39
C ASP A 62 -17.80 -8.54 4.96
N ASN A 63 -17.66 -7.65 3.97
CA ASN A 63 -18.15 -7.88 2.61
C ASN A 63 -17.02 -8.16 1.62
N SER A 64 -16.97 -9.40 1.10
CA SER A 64 -16.00 -9.84 0.11
C SER A 64 -16.03 -9.05 -1.20
N LEU A 65 -17.20 -8.50 -1.58
CA LEU A 65 -17.34 -7.66 -2.78
C LEU A 65 -16.54 -6.37 -2.66
N ILE A 66 -16.49 -5.77 -1.47
CA ILE A 66 -15.75 -4.53 -1.24
C ILE A 66 -14.25 -4.80 -1.34
N VAL A 67 -13.76 -5.90 -0.75
CA VAL A 67 -12.36 -6.31 -0.86
C VAL A 67 -12.00 -6.56 -2.32
N LEU A 68 -12.83 -7.29 -3.06
CA LEU A 68 -12.60 -7.57 -4.47
C LEU A 68 -12.58 -6.29 -5.32
N ALA A 69 -13.48 -5.33 -5.07
CA ALA A 69 -13.49 -4.04 -5.74
C ALA A 69 -12.20 -3.25 -5.49
N VAL A 70 -11.72 -3.23 -4.23
CA VAL A 70 -10.44 -2.60 -3.88
C VAL A 70 -9.28 -3.28 -4.60
N LEU A 71 -9.22 -4.62 -4.60
CA LEU A 71 -8.18 -5.37 -5.31
C LEU A 71 -8.17 -5.06 -6.81
N MET A 72 -9.34 -4.97 -7.44
CA MET A 72 -9.45 -4.59 -8.84
C MET A 72 -8.87 -3.20 -9.08
N VAL A 73 -9.28 -2.20 -8.29
CA VAL A 73 -8.75 -0.83 -8.39
C VAL A 73 -7.22 -0.82 -8.24
N MET A 74 -6.69 -1.60 -7.30
CA MET A 74 -5.24 -1.68 -7.07
C MET A 74 -4.50 -2.27 -8.26
N VAL A 75 -5.00 -3.37 -8.86
CA VAL A 75 -4.39 -3.95 -10.06
C VAL A 75 -4.42 -2.96 -11.23
N PHE A 76 -5.57 -2.33 -11.49
CA PHE A 76 -5.68 -1.33 -12.56
C PHE A 76 -4.70 -0.17 -12.36
N ALA A 77 -4.62 0.35 -11.13
CA ALA A 77 -3.68 1.40 -10.79
C ALA A 77 -2.23 0.93 -10.99
N SER A 78 -1.84 -0.23 -10.46
CA SER A 78 -0.49 -0.77 -10.62
C SER A 78 -0.09 -0.95 -12.09
N SER A 79 -0.97 -1.53 -12.92
CA SER A 79 -0.71 -1.68 -14.36
C SER A 79 -0.56 -0.32 -15.07
N TRP A 80 -1.33 0.68 -14.65
CA TRP A 80 -1.29 2.02 -15.22
C TRP A 80 -0.02 2.79 -14.85
N ILE A 81 0.47 2.59 -13.63
CA ILE A 81 1.70 3.22 -13.14
C ILE A 81 2.95 2.49 -13.69
N ALA A 82 2.90 1.16 -13.88
CA ALA A 82 3.98 0.37 -14.48
C ALA A 82 4.37 0.88 -15.86
N LEU A 83 3.36 1.21 -16.67
CA LEU A 83 3.55 1.77 -18.01
C LEU A 83 3.85 3.27 -18.02
N GLY A 84 4.00 3.91 -16.85
CA GLY A 84 4.40 5.31 -16.71
C GLY A 84 5.79 5.58 -17.31
N THR A 85 6.67 4.56 -17.33
CA THR A 85 8.01 4.63 -17.94
C THR A 85 7.97 4.66 -19.47
N ILE A 86 6.92 4.11 -20.11
CA ILE A 86 6.74 4.00 -21.56
C ILE A 86 5.44 4.70 -21.99
N ALA A 87 5.30 5.98 -21.59
CA ALA A 87 4.07 6.75 -21.76
C ALA A 87 3.52 6.79 -23.20
N LYS A 88 4.38 6.69 -24.21
CA LYS A 88 4.00 6.70 -25.64
C LYS A 88 3.21 5.46 -26.09
N GLN A 89 3.42 4.30 -25.48
CA GLN A 89 2.76 3.03 -25.86
C GLN A 89 1.79 2.50 -24.80
N ARG A 90 1.53 3.31 -23.77
CA ARG A 90 0.76 2.94 -22.59
C ARG A 90 -0.59 2.30 -22.90
N GLN A 91 -1.36 2.87 -23.83
CA GLN A 91 -2.70 2.36 -24.18
C GLN A 91 -2.63 0.99 -24.88
N SER A 92 -1.61 0.76 -25.71
CA SER A 92 -1.43 -0.51 -26.43
C SER A 92 -0.99 -1.63 -25.49
N LEU A 93 -0.04 -1.34 -24.61
CA LEU A 93 0.54 -2.32 -23.69
C LEU A 93 -0.27 -2.51 -22.41
N PHE A 94 -1.30 -1.68 -22.15
CA PHE A 94 -2.08 -1.74 -20.92
C PHE A 94 -2.68 -3.12 -20.66
N LYS A 95 -3.26 -3.75 -21.69
CA LYS A 95 -3.83 -5.09 -21.56
C LYS A 95 -2.77 -6.13 -21.22
N GLN A 96 -1.58 -6.02 -21.80
CA GLN A 96 -0.48 -6.96 -21.54
C GLN A 96 0.06 -6.78 -20.13
N ALA A 97 0.26 -5.54 -19.67
CA ALA A 97 0.68 -5.24 -18.31
C ALA A 97 -0.36 -5.72 -17.28
N LEU A 98 -1.65 -5.51 -17.55
CA LEU A 98 -2.73 -5.98 -16.68
C LEU A 98 -2.76 -7.50 -16.57
N ILE A 99 -2.71 -8.21 -17.69
CA ILE A 99 -2.69 -9.68 -17.69
C ILE A 99 -1.43 -10.20 -16.98
N SER A 100 -0.27 -9.59 -17.22
CA SER A 100 0.99 -10.00 -16.59
C SER A 100 0.96 -9.82 -15.07
N ILE A 101 0.46 -8.69 -14.56
CA ILE A 101 0.36 -8.45 -13.11
C ILE A 101 -0.71 -9.35 -12.49
N VAL A 102 -1.88 -9.52 -13.12
CA VAL A 102 -2.93 -10.42 -12.61
C VAL A 102 -2.43 -11.85 -12.51
N ILE A 103 -1.72 -12.34 -13.53
CA ILE A 103 -1.20 -13.71 -13.52
C ILE A 103 -0.04 -13.82 -12.53
N GLY A 104 1.00 -12.98 -12.63
CA GLY A 104 2.19 -13.09 -11.79
C GLY A 104 1.90 -12.78 -10.32
N ALA A 105 1.46 -11.54 -10.06
CA ALA A 105 1.22 -11.04 -8.71
C ALA A 105 -0.08 -11.60 -8.09
N GLY A 106 -1.11 -11.84 -8.90
CA GLY A 106 -2.35 -12.45 -8.42
C GLY A 106 -2.19 -13.92 -8.05
N LEU A 107 -1.43 -14.73 -8.82
CA LEU A 107 -1.14 -16.11 -8.43
C LEU A 107 -0.26 -16.17 -7.17
N THR A 108 0.74 -15.30 -7.03
CA THR A 108 1.54 -15.23 -5.79
C THR A 108 0.69 -14.79 -4.60
N LEU A 109 -0.21 -13.84 -4.77
CA LEU A 109 -1.16 -13.44 -3.73
C LEU A 109 -2.04 -14.63 -3.30
N LEU A 110 -2.61 -15.38 -4.26
CA LEU A 110 -3.41 -16.57 -3.97
C LEU A 110 -2.59 -17.66 -3.28
N LEU A 111 -1.36 -17.91 -3.72
CA LEU A 111 -0.48 -18.89 -3.09
C LEU A 111 -0.18 -18.50 -1.64
N VAL A 112 0.24 -17.26 -1.39
CA VAL A 112 0.58 -16.80 -0.03
C VAL A 112 -0.66 -16.79 0.87
N THR A 113 -1.79 -16.29 0.39
CA THR A 113 -2.99 -16.15 1.22
C THR A 113 -3.70 -17.46 1.50
N GLN A 114 -3.79 -18.36 0.51
CA GLN A 114 -4.52 -19.63 0.64
C GLN A 114 -3.63 -20.79 1.08
N ALA A 115 -2.42 -20.92 0.52
CA ALA A 115 -1.56 -22.08 0.79
C ALA A 115 -0.61 -21.86 1.97
N VAL A 116 -0.14 -20.63 2.21
CA VAL A 116 0.83 -20.36 3.29
C VAL A 116 0.15 -19.86 4.55
N LEU A 117 -0.73 -18.85 4.42
CA LEU A 117 -1.39 -18.22 5.57
C LEU A 117 -2.73 -18.86 5.95
N GLU A 118 -3.31 -19.70 5.08
CA GLU A 118 -4.59 -20.39 5.28
C GLU A 118 -5.69 -19.47 5.85
N LEU A 119 -5.91 -18.31 5.22
CA LEU A 119 -6.83 -17.29 5.74
C LEU A 119 -8.28 -17.79 5.80
N LYS A 120 -8.90 -17.70 6.99
CA LYS A 120 -10.33 -17.96 7.21
C LYS A 120 -10.99 -16.71 7.80
N PRO A 121 -11.93 -16.04 7.10
CA PRO A 121 -12.30 -16.19 5.68
C PRO A 121 -11.18 -15.80 4.70
N TRP A 122 -11.25 -16.33 3.48
CA TRP A 122 -10.24 -16.12 2.44
C TRP A 122 -10.00 -14.64 2.09
N TYR A 123 -10.98 -13.77 2.34
CA TYR A 123 -10.97 -12.34 1.99
C TYR A 123 -10.60 -11.42 3.17
N LEU A 124 -10.01 -11.94 4.25
CA LEU A 124 -9.73 -11.16 5.46
C LEU A 124 -9.07 -9.80 5.12
N PRO A 125 -9.80 -8.66 5.23
CA PRO A 125 -9.37 -7.41 4.59
C PRO A 125 -8.02 -6.91 5.10
N GLN A 126 -7.76 -7.10 6.40
CA GLN A 126 -6.54 -6.70 7.10
C GLN A 126 -5.26 -7.38 6.59
N TYR A 127 -5.36 -8.55 5.94
CA TYR A 127 -4.21 -9.23 5.33
C TYR A 127 -4.26 -9.13 3.81
N MET A 128 -5.41 -9.34 3.21
CA MET A 128 -5.57 -9.40 1.76
C MET A 128 -5.18 -8.07 1.09
N ILE A 129 -5.69 -6.94 1.61
CA ILE A 129 -5.45 -5.62 0.99
C ILE A 129 -3.98 -5.19 1.13
N PRO A 130 -3.33 -5.27 2.31
CA PRO A 130 -1.91 -4.91 2.42
C PRO A 130 -0.98 -5.83 1.61
N LEU A 131 -1.20 -7.14 1.62
CA LEU A 131 -0.38 -8.09 0.86
C LEU A 131 -0.52 -7.86 -0.65
N ALA A 132 -1.74 -7.66 -1.12
CA ALA A 132 -1.99 -7.30 -2.51
C ALA A 132 -1.28 -5.99 -2.89
N GLY A 133 -1.35 -4.97 -2.03
CA GLY A 133 -0.65 -3.70 -2.26
C GLY A 133 0.85 -3.86 -2.42
N MET A 134 1.49 -4.64 -1.56
CA MET A 134 2.94 -4.90 -1.67
C MET A 134 3.30 -5.68 -2.94
N LEU A 135 2.53 -6.73 -3.28
CA LEU A 135 2.81 -7.57 -4.46
C LEU A 135 2.56 -6.82 -5.78
N PHE A 136 1.44 -6.09 -5.88
CA PHE A 136 1.11 -5.32 -7.07
C PHE A 136 2.04 -4.12 -7.26
N ALA A 137 2.49 -3.47 -6.18
CA ALA A 137 3.47 -2.39 -6.27
C ALA A 137 4.87 -2.89 -6.66
N ASN A 138 5.30 -4.07 -6.19
CA ASN A 138 6.59 -4.65 -6.57
C ASN A 138 6.63 -5.19 -8.00
N SER A 139 5.47 -5.41 -8.62
CA SER A 139 5.35 -5.90 -10.00
C SER A 139 5.28 -4.76 -11.04
N MET A 140 5.41 -3.52 -10.59
CA MET A 140 5.35 -2.28 -11.37
C MET A 140 6.73 -1.86 -11.86
#